data_AF-A0A847AB02-F1
#
_entry.id   AF-A0A847AB02-F1
#
_cell.length_a   1.000
_cell.length_b   1.000
_cell.length_c   1.000
_cell.angle_alpha   90.00
_cell.angle_beta   90.00
_cell.angle_gamma   90.00
#
_symmetry.space_group_name_H-M   'P 1'
#
loop_
_entity.id
_entity.type
_entity.pdbx_description
1 polymer ?
#
loop_
_entity_poly.entity_id
_entity_poly.type
_entity_poly.pdbx_seq_one_letter_code
_entity_poly.pdbx_strand_id
1 'polypeptide(L)'
;MFIVKLIAIREVRKNPAVLYSDSEYRVLTSNNKPKALCFPLHESENIEEIAAAFRQARAMTAVERARYFALDKGLDRLSMEEIDREISAARKKDED
;
A
#
# COMPACT_ATOMS: atom_id res chain seq x y z
N MET A 1 -19.17 2.62 -4.92
CA MET A 1 -18.61 3.24 -3.72
C MET A 1 -18.46 2.14 -2.68
N PHE A 2 -17.24 1.76 -2.32
CA PHE A 2 -17.04 0.76 -1.26
C PHE A 2 -17.42 1.38 0.08
N ILE A 3 -18.36 0.76 0.78
CA ILE A 3 -18.72 1.17 2.13
C ILE A 3 -17.63 0.64 3.06
N VAL A 4 -16.94 1.57 3.73
CA VAL A 4 -15.87 1.25 4.69
C VAL A 4 -16.35 1.62 6.08
N LYS A 5 -16.44 0.63 6.97
CA LYS A 5 -16.80 0.87 8.37
C LYS A 5 -15.55 1.03 9.23
N LEU A 6 -15.47 2.10 10.01
CA LEU A 6 -14.40 2.28 10.99
C LEU A 6 -14.73 1.52 12.26
N ILE A 7 -13.80 0.69 12.73
CA ILE A 7 -13.93 -0.09 13.95
C ILE A 7 -12.76 0.28 14.87
N ALA A 8 -13.05 0.71 16.10
CA ALA A 8 -11.99 1.00 17.07
C ALA A 8 -11.46 -0.31 17.71
N ILE A 9 -10.16 -0.36 18.03
CA ILE A 9 -9.54 -1.52 18.69
C ILE A 9 -10.23 -1.91 20.01
N ARG A 10 -10.83 -0.95 20.71
CA ARG A 10 -11.62 -1.18 21.93
C ARG A 10 -12.90 -1.97 21.68
N GLU A 11 -13.50 -1.86 20.49
CA GLU A 11 -14.70 -2.61 20.11
C GLU A 11 -14.33 -4.06 19.81
N VAL A 12 -13.23 -4.29 19.09
CA VAL A 12 -12.69 -5.63 18.83
C VAL A 12 -12.37 -6.37 20.13
N ARG A 13 -11.78 -5.67 21.12
CA ARG A 13 -11.48 -6.26 22.44
C ARG A 13 -12.74 -6.71 23.19
N LYS A 14 -13.85 -5.99 23.02
CA LYS A 14 -15.14 -6.33 23.64
C LYS A 14 -15.85 -7.45 22.88
N ASN A 15 -15.78 -7.42 21.55
CA ASN A 15 -16.45 -8.37 20.67
C ASN A 15 -15.65 -8.50 19.37
N PRO A 16 -14.86 -9.58 19.17
CA PRO A 16 -14.12 -9.80 17.93
C PRO A 16 -15.01 -9.89 16.67
N ALA A 17 -16.28 -10.31 16.82
CA ALA A 17 -17.20 -10.48 15.70
C ALA A 17 -17.54 -9.17 14.96
N VAL A 18 -17.22 -8.02 15.54
CA VAL A 18 -17.30 -6.72 14.84
C VAL A 18 -16.38 -6.63 13.62
N LEU A 19 -15.45 -7.58 13.45
CA LEU A 19 -14.62 -7.71 12.24
C LEU A 19 -15.27 -8.57 11.13
N TYR A 20 -16.30 -9.38 11.43
CA TYR A 20 -16.96 -10.27 10.46
C TYR A 20 -17.98 -9.55 9.57
N SER A 21 -17.76 -9.58 8.27
CA SER A 21 -18.58 -8.91 7.27
C SER A 21 -18.77 -9.84 6.10
N ASP A 22 -19.97 -9.82 5.48
CA ASP A 22 -20.22 -10.58 4.25
C ASP A 22 -20.00 -9.71 3.00
N SER A 23 -19.89 -8.38 3.15
CA SER A 23 -19.87 -7.46 2.01
C SER A 23 -19.09 -6.16 2.22
N GLU A 24 -19.05 -5.64 3.45
CA GLU A 24 -18.39 -4.36 3.75
C GLU A 24 -16.91 -4.56 4.12
N TYR A 25 -16.05 -3.66 3.63
CA TYR A 25 -14.70 -3.52 4.16
C TYR A 25 -14.71 -2.82 5.51
N ARG A 26 -13.76 -3.16 6.37
CA ARG A 26 -13.61 -2.53 7.69
C ARG A 26 -12.22 -2.03 7.94
N VAL A 27 -12.10 -0.85 8.55
CA VAL A 27 -10.81 -0.28 8.93
C VAL A 27 -10.70 -0.32 10.44
N LEU A 28 -9.73 -1.11 10.91
CA LEU A 28 -9.33 -1.11 12.31
C LEU A 28 -8.58 0.18 12.62
N THR A 29 -9.02 0.89 13.65
CA THR A 29 -8.39 2.11 14.13
C THR A 29 -7.85 1.96 15.55
N SER A 30 -6.71 2.60 15.81
CA SER A 30 -6.15 2.78 17.15
C SER A 30 -5.74 4.24 17.31
N ASN A 31 -6.18 4.89 18.38
CA ASN A 31 -6.01 6.34 18.60
C ASN A 31 -6.42 7.17 17.36
N ASN A 32 -7.58 6.87 16.79
CA ASN A 32 -8.14 7.49 15.57
C ASN A 32 -7.27 7.35 14.31
N LYS A 33 -6.23 6.51 14.32
CA LYS A 33 -5.38 6.24 13.16
C LYS A 33 -5.71 4.87 12.57
N PRO A 34 -5.88 4.74 11.24
CA PRO A 34 -6.00 3.44 10.57
C PRO A 34 -4.80 2.55 10.87
N LYS A 35 -5.05 1.27 11.17
CA LYS A 35 -4.03 0.26 11.49
C LYS A 35 -4.13 -0.98 10.61
N ALA A 36 -5.34 -1.38 10.25
CA ALA A 36 -5.56 -2.50 9.35
C ALA A 36 -6.82 -2.28 8.50
N LEU A 37 -6.86 -2.93 7.34
CA LEU A 37 -8.03 -3.06 6.48
C LEU A 37 -8.42 -4.53 6.48
N CYS A 38 -9.67 -4.81 6.84
CA CYS A 38 -10.25 -6.13 6.92
C CYS A 38 -11.19 -6.32 5.74
N PHE A 39 -11.01 -7.45 5.05
CA PHE A 39 -11.80 -7.85 3.90
C PHE A 39 -12.80 -8.93 4.34
N PRO A 40 -14.05 -8.90 3.85
CA PRO A 40 -14.89 -10.08 3.92
C PRO A 40 -14.18 -11.21 3.17
N LEU A 41 -14.17 -12.41 3.74
CA LEU A 41 -13.59 -13.60 3.13
C LEU A 41 -14.67 -14.67 2.98
N HIS A 42 -14.67 -15.37 1.85
CA HIS A 42 -15.55 -16.50 1.56
C HIS A 42 -14.75 -17.81 1.52
N GLU A 43 -15.40 -18.95 1.81
CA GLU A 43 -14.73 -20.26 1.93
C GLU A 43 -13.98 -20.69 0.65
N SER A 44 -14.42 -20.22 -0.51
CA SER A 44 -13.82 -20.55 -1.81
C SER A 44 -12.60 -19.70 -2.16
N GLU A 45 -12.25 -18.68 -1.35
CA GLU A 45 -11.19 -17.73 -1.67
C GLU A 45 -9.82 -18.21 -1.18
N ASN A 46 -8.80 -18.00 -2.02
CA ASN A 46 -7.40 -18.24 -1.67
C ASN A 46 -6.79 -16.97 -1.04
N ILE A 47 -6.53 -17.04 0.27
CA ILE A 47 -6.05 -15.88 1.05
C ILE A 47 -4.65 -15.44 0.58
N GLU A 48 -3.78 -16.37 0.20
CA GLU A 48 -2.44 -16.09 -0.30
C GLU A 48 -2.48 -15.34 -1.63
N GLU A 49 -3.36 -15.72 -2.54
CA GLU A 49 -3.55 -15.03 -3.82
C GLU A 49 -4.09 -13.62 -3.62
N ILE A 50 -5.07 -13.45 -2.72
CA ILE A 50 -5.60 -12.13 -2.35
C ILE A 50 -4.47 -11.26 -1.78
N ALA A 51 -3.67 -11.79 -0.86
CA ALA A 51 -2.54 -11.06 -0.27
C ALA A 51 -1.49 -10.68 -1.31
N ALA A 52 -1.20 -11.57 -2.28
CA ALA A 52 -0.29 -11.29 -3.39
C ALA A 52 -0.82 -10.17 -4.29
N ALA A 53 -2.11 -10.18 -4.62
CA ALA A 53 -2.76 -9.12 -5.40
C ALA A 53 -2.67 -7.76 -4.70
N PHE A 54 -2.93 -7.71 -3.38
CA PHE A 54 -2.75 -6.47 -2.61
C PHE A 54 -1.31 -5.97 -2.60
N ARG A 55 -0.33 -6.87 -2.49
CA ARG A 55 1.09 -6.51 -2.54
C ARG A 55 1.45 -5.92 -3.91
N GLN A 56 0.97 -6.52 -5.00
CA GLN A 56 1.17 -6.02 -6.35
C GLN A 56 0.54 -4.64 -6.54
N ALA A 57 -0.73 -4.46 -6.14
CA ALA A 57 -1.42 -3.17 -6.25
C ALA A 57 -0.70 -2.05 -5.47
N ARG A 58 -0.18 -2.36 -4.27
CA ARG A 58 0.65 -1.42 -3.50
C ARG A 58 1.94 -1.05 -4.22
N ALA A 59 2.65 -2.04 -4.79
CA ALA A 59 3.86 -1.79 -5.56
C ALA A 59 3.60 -0.91 -6.79
N MET A 60 2.54 -1.21 -7.54
CA MET A 60 2.13 -0.39 -8.70
C MET A 60 1.83 1.05 -8.29
N THR A 61 1.10 1.25 -7.18
CA THR A 61 0.80 2.59 -6.66
C THR A 61 2.08 3.35 -6.27
N ALA A 62 3.07 2.67 -5.68
CA ALA A 62 4.34 3.29 -5.31
C ALA A 62 5.15 3.70 -6.54
N VAL A 63 5.24 2.84 -7.56
CA VAL A 63 5.90 3.14 -8.85
C VAL A 63 5.23 4.33 -9.52
N GLU A 64 3.90 4.36 -9.54
CA GLU A 64 3.15 5.44 -10.17
C GLU A 64 3.39 6.79 -9.47
N ARG A 65 3.45 6.80 -8.13
CA ARG A 65 3.84 8.02 -7.38
C ARG A 65 5.25 8.48 -7.71
N ALA A 66 6.20 7.55 -7.85
CA ALA A 66 7.57 7.88 -8.24
C ALA A 66 7.62 8.48 -9.65
N ARG A 67 6.82 7.96 -10.59
CA ARG A 67 6.69 8.51 -11.95
C ARG A 67 6.07 9.90 -11.95
N TYR A 68 5.00 10.13 -11.20
CA TYR A 68 4.42 11.48 -11.07
C TYR A 68 5.41 12.48 -10.49
N PHE A 69 6.17 12.06 -9.47
CA PHE A 69 7.24 12.89 -8.93
C PHE A 69 8.32 13.21 -9.98
N ALA A 70 8.74 12.21 -10.77
CA ALA A 70 9.71 12.42 -11.83
C ALA A 70 9.21 13.43 -12.89
N LEU A 71 7.94 13.30 -13.31
CA LEU A 71 7.30 14.24 -14.23
C LEU A 71 7.22 15.66 -13.65
N ASP A 72 6.79 15.81 -12.40
CA ASP A 72 6.74 17.11 -11.71
C ASP A 72 8.13 17.79 -11.65
N LYS A 73 9.18 16.99 -11.50
CA LYS A 73 10.57 17.44 -11.47
C LYS A 73 11.23 17.54 -12.85
N GLY A 74 10.54 17.17 -13.93
CA GLY A 74 11.10 17.14 -15.28
C GLY A 74 12.21 16.10 -15.47
N LEU A 75 12.33 15.13 -14.55
CA LEU A 75 13.36 14.08 -14.57
C LEU A 75 13.06 13.01 -15.63
N ASP A 76 11.84 12.98 -16.17
CA ASP A 76 11.45 12.18 -17.32
C ASP A 76 12.21 12.55 -18.61
N ARG A 77 12.88 13.70 -18.61
CA ARG A 77 13.64 14.23 -19.75
C ARG A 77 15.15 14.05 -19.63
N LEU A 78 15.63 13.39 -18.58
CA LEU A 78 17.06 13.13 -18.41
C LEU A 78 17.58 12.33 -19.60
N SER A 79 18.68 12.80 -20.17
CA SER A 79 19.44 12.06 -21.18
C SER A 79 20.09 10.83 -20.54
N MET A 80 20.43 9.84 -21.38
CA MET A 80 21.16 8.65 -20.92
C MET A 80 22.48 9.01 -20.24
N GLU A 81 23.19 10.03 -20.73
CA GLU A 81 24.45 10.50 -20.14
C GLU A 81 24.27 11.11 -18.73
N GLU A 82 23.16 11.79 -18.48
CA GLU A 82 22.82 12.29 -17.14
C GLU A 82 22.45 11.16 -16.19
N ILE A 83 21.72 10.16 -16.68
CA ILE A 83 21.36 8.95 -15.91
C ILE A 83 22.62 8.18 -15.51
N ASP A 84 23.53 7.93 -16.45
CA ASP A 84 24.77 7.18 -16.19
C ASP A 84 25.68 7.90 -15.18
N ARG A 85 25.73 9.25 -15.25
CA ARG A 85 26.45 10.06 -14.26
C ARG A 85 25.86 9.92 -12.86
N GLU A 86 24.53 9.98 -12.72
CA GLU A 86 23.85 9.82 -11.43
C GLU A 86 24.08 8.41 -10.84
N ILE A 87 23.92 7.36 -11.65
CA ILE A 87 24.17 5.97 -11.24
C ILE A 87 25.63 5.79 -10.77
N SER A 88 26.58 6.34 -11.52
CA SER A 88 28.00 6.25 -11.18
C SER A 88 28.32 6.98 -9.87
N ALA A 89 27.71 8.15 -9.64
CA ALA A 89 27.87 8.91 -8.42
C ALA A 89 27.25 8.18 -7.20
N ALA A 90 26.06 7.61 -7.36
CA ALA A 90 25.38 6.86 -6.30
C ALA A 90 26.18 5.62 -5.86
N ARG A 91 26.69 4.82 -6.81
CA ARG A 91 27.48 3.62 -6.51
C ARG A 91 28.77 3.93 -5.75
N LYS A 92 29.47 5.01 -6.12
CA LYS A 92 30.70 5.44 -5.42
C LYS A 92 30.43 5.84 -3.97
N LYS A 93 29.25 6.42 -3.71
CA LYS A 93 28.87 6.87 -2.37
C LYS A 93 28.57 5.71 -1.41
N ASP A 94 28.20 4.55 -1.92
CA ASP A 94 27.97 3.34 -1.12
C ASP A 94 29.28 2.57 -0.82
N GLU A 95 30.39 2.93 -1.48
CA GLU A 95 31.72 2.33 -1.27
C GLU A 95 32.56 3.05 -0.19
N ASP A 96 32.16 4.26 0.24
CA ASP A 96 32.78 5.08 1.31
C ASP A 96 32.04 4.93 2.66
#